data_AF-A0A1F0U102-F1
#
_entry.id   AF-A0A1F0U102-F1
#
_cell.length_a   1.000
_cell.length_b   1.000
_cell.length_c   1.000
_cell.angle_alpha   90.00
_cell.angle_beta   90.00
_cell.angle_gamma   90.00
#
_symmetry.space_group_name_H-M   'P 1'
#
loop_
_entity.id
_entity.type
_entity.pdbx_description
1 polymer ?
#
loop_
_entity_poly.entity_id
_entity_poly.type
_entity_poly.pdbx_seq_one_letter_code
_entity_poly.pdbx_strand_id
1 'polypeptide(L)'
;MKRTLYAICALAMSLTAFAQKLDTPKGKLIDNMYRTSDSWVKRNWTSTEPGRYEGLVSKIVVGDDNCLYVYNPLSGLDSKSWLKLDKIGEGKYRAALPQVIYKDNNGDDDDDEGGSSERIFKLNRMSAIADNQYKVVEANKNFMDFSWDGKTLKMLGTGTKNDMLGAVFNDKTWDSQYGDWNVTIETFDEKPLTPPASAPKKQYMLTSKTETSPRIVEVATHNNDIYVKGIFANEKLANLWVKLTKEGNKAVLPTNQYLGTAVKTYFKRFSNDMAQYHAYAAAFNDENTVADKLEFNIDPTTGALSNDKILKVVLGKSSSTNMPKEDFGTLQNLVLTPYEQKAGKPEKPTLHYCSAAPSYDYSVTTITLAFYVRSADINGNYLDPNKMYYNVYINDNQEPFKFTHARYPYIEKDMTNIPFNYQDKRNDDIKVADNQRILHFYDESIKKLSVVMVYEAEDGKKYSSEPMTTQVVSTGIDNATINNIPTQQYYSVDGCRRQQLEKGLNIVKYSDGTTKKVLVK
;
A
#
# COMPACT_ATOMS: atom_id res chain seq x y z
N MET A 1 -31.95 -12.15 74.70
CA MET A 1 -30.94 -13.04 74.09
C MET A 1 -31.62 -13.63 72.85
N LYS A 2 -31.52 -13.11 71.62
CA LYS A 2 -30.39 -12.78 70.71
C LYS A 2 -29.40 -13.93 70.51
N ARG A 3 -29.16 -14.25 69.22
CA ARG A 3 -28.42 -15.36 68.60
C ARG A 3 -29.37 -16.53 68.27
N THR A 4 -29.57 -16.96 67.03
CA THR A 4 -28.60 -17.14 65.95
C THR A 4 -29.35 -17.27 64.62
N LEU A 5 -29.21 -16.33 63.67
CA LEU A 5 -29.47 -16.56 62.24
C LEU A 5 -29.00 -15.37 61.40
N TYR A 6 -27.69 -15.22 61.17
CA TYR A 6 -27.14 -14.38 60.09
C TYR A 6 -25.65 -14.72 59.95
N ALA A 7 -25.30 -15.49 58.91
CA ALA A 7 -24.00 -15.45 58.22
C ALA A 7 -23.86 -16.64 57.25
N ILE A 8 -24.64 -16.64 56.16
CA ILE A 8 -24.26 -17.32 54.91
C ILE A 8 -24.62 -16.37 53.77
N CYS A 9 -23.85 -15.29 53.63
CA CYS A 9 -23.87 -14.41 52.44
C CYS A 9 -22.48 -13.80 52.18
N ALA A 10 -21.41 -14.49 52.59
CA ALA A 10 -20.05 -14.03 52.40
C ALA A 10 -19.16 -15.18 51.91
N LEU A 11 -19.42 -15.69 50.69
CA LEU A 11 -18.38 -16.26 49.83
C LEU A 11 -18.94 -16.51 48.41
N ALA A 12 -19.24 -15.44 47.70
CA ALA A 12 -19.33 -15.44 46.25
C ALA A 12 -18.83 -14.08 45.75
N MET A 13 -17.54 -13.81 45.94
CA MET A 13 -16.85 -12.82 45.11
C MET A 13 -16.81 -13.41 43.71
N SER A 14 -17.87 -13.13 42.98
CA SER A 14 -18.01 -13.43 41.57
C SER A 14 -16.79 -12.86 40.83
N LEU A 15 -15.98 -13.74 40.26
CA LEU A 15 -15.17 -13.44 39.08
C LEU A 15 -16.13 -13.14 37.93
N THR A 16 -16.71 -11.94 37.93
CA THR A 16 -17.36 -11.41 36.73
C THR A 16 -16.26 -11.01 35.78
N ALA A 17 -15.87 -11.92 34.89
CA ALA A 17 -15.21 -11.53 33.66
C ALA A 17 -16.17 -10.55 32.96
N PHE A 18 -15.81 -9.26 32.92
CA PHE A 18 -16.60 -8.27 32.20
C PHE A 18 -16.66 -8.70 30.74
N ALA A 19 -17.88 -8.94 30.24
CA ALA A 19 -18.11 -9.27 28.84
C ALA A 19 -17.52 -8.18 27.93
N GLN A 20 -17.07 -8.58 26.74
CA GLN A 20 -16.54 -7.64 25.76
C GLN A 20 -17.58 -6.55 25.48
N LYS A 21 -17.20 -5.30 25.66
CA LYS A 21 -18.09 -4.17 25.43
C LYS A 21 -17.89 -3.63 24.02
N LEU A 22 -18.82 -3.93 23.13
CA LEU A 22 -18.80 -3.50 21.72
C LEU A 22 -19.62 -2.23 21.51
N ASP A 23 -20.79 -2.14 22.14
CA ASP A 23 -21.65 -0.97 22.01
C ASP A 23 -21.04 0.26 22.70
N THR A 24 -21.17 1.40 22.02
CA THR A 24 -20.77 2.70 22.56
C THR A 24 -21.49 2.96 23.89
N PRO A 25 -20.78 3.15 25.01
CA PRO A 25 -21.41 3.48 26.28
C PRO A 25 -22.22 4.76 26.23
N LYS A 26 -23.25 4.86 27.07
CA LYS A 26 -24.04 6.09 27.24
C LYS A 26 -23.18 7.15 27.92
N GLY A 27 -23.24 8.37 27.41
CA GLY A 27 -22.51 9.52 27.93
C GLY A 27 -22.03 10.45 26.82
N LYS A 28 -21.10 11.34 27.17
CA LYS A 28 -20.50 12.27 26.21
C LYS A 28 -19.33 11.61 25.49
N LEU A 29 -19.50 11.35 24.19
CA LEU A 29 -18.43 10.89 23.31
C LEU A 29 -17.47 12.04 22.96
N ILE A 30 -16.18 11.80 23.16
CA ILE A 30 -15.06 12.59 22.66
C ILE A 30 -14.36 11.71 21.62
N ASP A 31 -14.53 12.06 20.34
CA ASP A 31 -14.00 11.30 19.21
C ASP A 31 -12.75 11.99 18.64
N ASN A 32 -12.08 11.31 17.69
CA ASN A 32 -10.93 11.82 16.95
C ASN A 32 -9.80 12.29 17.88
N MET A 33 -9.57 11.58 18.99
CA MET A 33 -8.51 11.87 19.95
C MET A 33 -7.18 11.30 19.46
N TYR A 34 -6.10 11.96 19.85
CA TYR A 34 -4.74 11.58 19.49
C TYR A 34 -4.13 10.71 20.59
N ARG A 35 -3.78 9.46 20.27
CA ARG A 35 -3.17 8.52 21.20
C ARG A 35 -1.69 8.30 20.90
N THR A 36 -0.91 8.23 21.96
CA THR A 36 0.45 7.74 21.94
C THR A 36 0.64 6.65 22.98
N SER A 37 1.46 5.65 22.67
CA SER A 37 1.94 4.66 23.64
C SER A 37 3.32 4.17 23.26
N ASP A 38 4.12 3.87 24.29
CA ASP A 38 5.27 3.01 24.09
C ASP A 38 4.74 1.57 24.16
N SER A 39 5.22 0.70 23.26
CA SER A 39 4.58 -0.59 23.04
C SER A 39 5.55 -1.64 22.53
N TRP A 40 5.15 -2.90 22.64
CA TRP A 40 5.61 -3.93 21.71
C TRP A 40 5.04 -3.62 20.32
N VAL A 41 5.91 -3.31 19.36
CA VAL A 41 5.55 -2.99 17.98
C VAL A 41 5.89 -4.18 17.09
N LYS A 42 4.98 -4.54 16.20
CA LYS A 42 5.17 -5.63 15.23
C LYS A 42 6.25 -5.25 14.22
N ARG A 43 7.27 -6.09 14.07
CA ARG A 43 8.32 -5.93 13.03
C ARG A 43 7.96 -6.70 11.77
N ASN A 44 7.41 -7.90 11.93
CA ASN A 44 6.92 -8.77 10.87
C ASN A 44 5.86 -9.71 11.47
N TRP A 45 5.52 -10.80 10.78
CA TRP A 45 4.48 -11.74 11.21
C TRP A 45 4.78 -12.48 12.53
N THR A 46 6.05 -12.61 12.93
CA THR A 46 6.45 -13.47 14.06
C THR A 46 7.27 -12.76 15.14
N SER A 47 7.62 -11.48 14.94
CA SER A 47 8.53 -10.76 15.83
C SER A 47 7.99 -9.39 16.23
N THR A 48 8.22 -9.05 17.50
CA THR A 48 7.97 -7.72 18.07
C THR A 48 9.24 -7.14 18.69
N GLU A 49 9.29 -5.81 18.78
CA GLU A 49 10.36 -5.08 19.45
C GLU A 49 9.77 -3.92 20.26
N PRO A 50 10.46 -3.45 21.32
CA PRO A 50 10.05 -2.23 22.01
C PRO A 50 10.10 -1.06 21.03
N GLY A 51 9.02 -0.28 20.99
CA GLY A 51 8.87 0.85 20.10
C GLY A 51 7.74 1.75 20.57
N ARG A 52 7.15 2.48 19.62
CA ARG A 52 6.12 3.47 19.89
C ARG A 52 5.03 3.42 18.83
N TYR A 53 3.78 3.50 19.26
CA TYR A 53 2.68 3.88 18.41
C TYR A 53 2.38 5.36 18.64
N GLU A 54 2.39 6.13 17.56
CA GLU A 54 2.25 7.58 17.58
C GLU A 54 1.04 7.98 16.73
N GLY A 55 0.17 8.82 17.29
CA GLY A 55 -1.01 9.34 16.60
C GLY A 55 -2.06 8.31 16.22
N LEU A 56 -2.27 7.27 17.02
CA LEU A 56 -3.45 6.40 16.88
C LEU A 56 -4.72 7.22 17.10
N VAL A 57 -5.75 6.99 16.27
CA VAL A 57 -7.07 7.59 16.49
C VAL A 57 -7.77 6.84 17.60
N SER A 58 -8.15 7.56 18.66
CA SER A 58 -8.87 6.99 19.80
C SER A 58 -10.13 7.79 20.12
N LYS A 59 -10.93 7.23 21.03
CA LYS A 59 -12.19 7.80 21.50
C LYS A 59 -12.32 7.56 22.99
N ILE A 60 -12.92 8.52 23.69
CA ILE A 60 -13.29 8.38 25.09
C ILE A 60 -14.78 8.71 25.24
N VAL A 61 -15.52 7.89 25.98
CA VAL A 61 -16.84 8.30 26.50
C VAL A 61 -16.68 8.68 27.97
N VAL A 62 -17.12 9.90 28.30
CA VAL A 62 -17.40 10.29 29.69
C VAL A 62 -18.80 9.79 30.01
N GLY A 63 -18.86 8.68 30.75
CA GLY A 63 -20.10 7.95 30.99
C GLY A 63 -21.05 8.66 31.97
N ASP A 64 -22.35 8.45 31.78
CA ASP A 64 -23.39 8.92 32.71
C ASP A 64 -23.27 8.26 34.10
N ASP A 65 -22.55 7.14 34.18
CA ASP A 65 -22.22 6.39 35.39
C ASP A 65 -20.94 6.89 36.09
N ASN A 66 -20.42 8.06 35.70
CA ASN A 66 -19.16 8.64 36.15
C ASN A 66 -17.91 7.82 35.79
N CYS A 67 -18.01 6.78 34.96
CA CYS A 67 -16.85 6.05 34.45
C CYS A 67 -16.30 6.69 33.17
N LEU A 68 -15.06 6.34 32.83
CA LEU A 68 -14.54 6.59 31.48
C LEU A 68 -14.51 5.29 30.70
N TYR A 69 -14.68 5.40 29.38
CA TYR A 69 -14.57 4.27 28.48
C TYR A 69 -13.61 4.60 27.35
N VAL A 70 -12.55 3.82 27.20
CA VAL A 70 -11.50 4.03 26.18
C VAL A 70 -11.70 3.05 25.03
N TYR A 71 -11.89 3.57 23.82
CA TYR A 71 -12.03 2.76 22.61
C TYR A 71 -10.68 2.23 22.11
N ASN A 72 -10.66 0.97 21.68
CA ASN A 72 -9.45 0.27 21.22
C ASN A 72 -8.30 0.40 22.22
N PRO A 73 -8.42 -0.16 23.43
CA PRO A 73 -7.55 0.17 24.56
C PRO A 73 -6.10 -0.30 24.43
N LEU A 74 -5.76 -1.07 23.41
CA LEU A 74 -4.41 -1.62 23.19
C LEU A 74 -3.94 -1.30 21.77
N SER A 75 -2.74 -0.76 21.64
CA SER A 75 -2.15 -0.36 20.37
C SER A 75 -1.81 -1.57 19.50
N GLY A 76 -1.92 -1.39 18.18
CA GLY A 76 -1.73 -2.47 17.20
C GLY A 76 -2.87 -3.50 17.12
N LEU A 77 -3.88 -3.41 18.00
CA LEU A 77 -5.08 -4.26 17.97
C LEU A 77 -6.33 -3.41 17.71
N ASP A 78 -6.95 -3.58 16.54
CA ASP A 78 -8.27 -3.01 16.25
C ASP A 78 -9.38 -3.86 16.91
N SER A 79 -9.44 -3.79 18.24
CA SER A 79 -10.31 -4.63 19.08
C SER A 79 -11.80 -4.34 18.94
N LYS A 80 -12.12 -3.16 18.40
CA LYS A 80 -13.45 -2.53 18.32
C LYS A 80 -14.23 -2.57 19.62
N SER A 81 -13.54 -2.48 20.75
CA SER A 81 -14.13 -2.58 22.09
C SER A 81 -13.78 -1.41 23.00
N TRP A 82 -14.44 -1.36 24.15
CA TRP A 82 -14.30 -0.33 25.17
C TRP A 82 -13.72 -0.89 26.46
N LEU A 83 -12.60 -0.31 26.92
CA LEU A 83 -12.09 -0.52 28.28
C LEU A 83 -12.80 0.41 29.25
N LYS A 84 -13.38 -0.13 30.33
CA LYS A 84 -13.99 0.66 31.39
C LYS A 84 -12.97 1.08 32.45
N LEU A 85 -13.00 2.35 32.84
CA LEU A 85 -12.24 2.92 33.95
C LEU A 85 -13.19 3.48 35.01
N ASP A 86 -13.16 2.92 36.22
CA ASP A 86 -13.96 3.39 37.35
C ASP A 86 -13.35 4.66 37.96
N LYS A 87 -14.17 5.66 38.30
CA LYS A 87 -13.71 6.85 39.02
C LYS A 87 -13.34 6.47 40.45
N ILE A 88 -12.11 6.75 40.85
CA ILE A 88 -11.60 6.51 42.22
C ILE A 88 -11.29 7.80 42.98
N GLY A 89 -11.40 8.95 42.31
CA GLY A 89 -11.25 10.29 42.89
C GLY A 89 -11.36 11.36 41.80
N GLU A 90 -11.31 12.63 42.19
CA GLU A 90 -11.29 13.71 41.20
C GLU A 90 -10.07 13.60 40.29
N GLY A 91 -10.33 13.55 38.98
CA GLY A 91 -9.32 13.34 37.94
C GLY A 91 -8.58 11.99 38.02
N LYS A 92 -9.03 11.02 38.81
CA LYS A 92 -8.37 9.71 39.00
C LYS A 92 -9.31 8.57 38.68
N TYR A 93 -8.84 7.67 37.82
CA TYR A 93 -9.62 6.55 37.29
C TYR A 93 -8.82 5.26 37.36
N ARG A 94 -9.50 4.11 37.40
CA ARG A 94 -8.90 2.79 37.50
C ARG A 94 -9.55 1.81 36.53
N ALA A 95 -8.74 1.18 35.68
CA ALA A 95 -9.12 -0.07 35.03
C ALA A 95 -8.97 -1.22 36.03
N ALA A 96 -10.07 -1.78 36.53
CA ALA A 96 -10.02 -3.08 37.20
C ALA A 96 -9.85 -4.18 36.13
N LEU A 97 -8.86 -5.07 36.28
CA LEU A 97 -8.49 -6.07 35.28
C LEU A 97 -8.59 -7.49 35.88
N PRO A 98 -8.86 -8.53 35.08
CA PRO A 98 -8.98 -8.52 33.62
C PRO A 98 -10.30 -7.95 33.07
N GLN A 99 -10.25 -7.38 31.86
CA GLN A 99 -11.44 -7.07 31.05
C GLN A 99 -11.29 -7.71 29.66
N VAL A 100 -12.37 -8.31 29.13
CA VAL A 100 -12.36 -8.87 27.76
C VAL A 100 -12.38 -7.73 26.75
N ILE A 101 -11.41 -7.73 25.83
CA ILE A 101 -11.29 -6.67 24.82
C ILE A 101 -11.44 -7.17 23.39
N TYR A 102 -11.18 -8.44 23.12
CA TYR A 102 -11.27 -8.96 21.76
C TYR A 102 -11.59 -10.46 21.76
N LYS A 103 -12.25 -10.90 20.69
CA LYS A 103 -12.62 -12.29 20.43
C LYS A 103 -12.41 -12.57 18.95
N ASP A 104 -11.82 -13.71 18.63
CA ASP A 104 -11.75 -14.22 17.26
C ASP A 104 -11.90 -15.74 17.23
N ASN A 105 -11.87 -16.29 16.03
CA ASN A 105 -12.14 -17.70 15.74
C ASN A 105 -10.88 -18.40 15.20
N ASN A 106 -9.68 -17.92 15.54
CA ASN A 106 -8.42 -18.44 15.00
C ASN A 106 -7.68 -19.30 16.03
N GLY A 107 -8.41 -20.10 16.81
CA GLY A 107 -7.84 -20.92 17.89
C GLY A 107 -7.03 -22.12 17.44
N ASP A 108 -7.28 -22.65 16.24
CA ASP A 108 -6.62 -23.84 15.71
C ASP A 108 -6.16 -23.56 14.27
N ASP A 109 -4.84 -23.48 14.08
CA ASP A 109 -4.16 -23.61 12.79
C ASP A 109 -3.28 -24.87 12.93
N ASP A 110 -3.39 -25.77 11.95
CA ASP A 110 -2.68 -27.06 11.85
C ASP A 110 -3.40 -28.27 12.46
N ASP A 111 -4.53 -28.68 11.85
CA ASP A 111 -4.73 -30.05 11.36
C ASP A 111 -6.12 -30.17 10.70
N ASP A 112 -6.14 -30.81 9.52
CA ASP A 112 -7.35 -31.07 8.73
C ASP A 112 -8.48 -31.67 9.59
N GLU A 113 -9.68 -31.08 9.46
CA GLU A 113 -10.97 -31.49 10.09
C GLU A 113 -11.28 -31.06 11.54
N GLY A 114 -10.62 -30.02 12.07
CA GLY A 114 -10.98 -29.40 13.36
C GLY A 114 -11.74 -28.07 13.21
N GLY A 115 -12.94 -27.94 13.81
CA GLY A 115 -13.68 -26.67 13.84
C GLY A 115 -12.93 -25.57 14.59
N SER A 116 -12.81 -24.40 13.97
CA SER A 116 -12.25 -23.17 14.55
C SER A 116 -12.73 -22.92 15.99
N SER A 117 -11.80 -22.83 16.94
CA SER A 117 -12.09 -22.51 18.34
C SER A 117 -11.98 -21.01 18.65
N GLU A 118 -12.87 -20.51 19.53
CA GLU A 118 -12.93 -19.09 19.93
C GLU A 118 -11.72 -18.73 20.82
N ARG A 119 -10.90 -17.76 20.39
CA ARG A 119 -9.88 -17.13 21.25
C ARG A 119 -10.46 -15.89 21.91
N ILE A 120 -10.26 -15.75 23.21
CA ILE A 120 -10.68 -14.56 23.98
C ILE A 120 -9.44 -13.85 24.51
N PHE A 121 -9.33 -12.57 24.21
CA PHE A 121 -8.25 -11.70 24.64
C PHE A 121 -8.72 -10.87 25.83
N LYS A 122 -8.03 -11.03 26.97
CA LYS A 122 -8.26 -10.28 28.20
C LYS A 122 -7.11 -9.33 28.45
N LEU A 123 -7.42 -8.06 28.63
CA LEU A 123 -6.43 -7.07 29.03
C LEU A 123 -6.05 -7.27 30.50
N ASN A 124 -4.76 -7.34 30.79
CA ASN A 124 -4.23 -7.53 32.14
C ASN A 124 -3.06 -6.57 32.41
N ARG A 125 -2.83 -6.26 33.68
CA ARG A 125 -1.54 -5.71 34.10
C ARG A 125 -0.51 -6.84 34.14
N MET A 126 0.61 -6.61 33.50
CA MET A 126 1.71 -7.55 33.41
C MET A 126 2.99 -6.94 33.97
N SER A 127 3.81 -7.77 34.62
CA SER A 127 5.14 -7.39 35.08
C SER A 127 6.20 -8.32 34.52
N ALA A 128 7.36 -7.78 34.18
CA ALA A 128 8.49 -8.53 33.68
C ALA A 128 9.04 -9.50 34.75
N ILE A 129 9.38 -10.71 34.32
CA ILE A 129 10.06 -11.72 35.14
C ILE A 129 11.49 -12.00 34.66
N ALA A 130 11.75 -11.73 33.38
CA ALA A 130 13.06 -11.73 32.75
C ALA A 130 12.98 -10.79 31.53
N ASP A 131 14.07 -10.66 30.78
CA ASP A 131 14.04 -9.83 29.57
C ASP A 131 13.01 -10.37 28.58
N ASN A 132 12.04 -9.52 28.23
CA ASN A 132 10.95 -9.78 27.30
C ASN A 132 10.05 -10.97 27.71
N GLN A 133 10.07 -11.36 28.99
CA GLN A 133 9.20 -12.37 29.57
C GLN A 133 8.34 -11.76 30.67
N TYR A 134 7.05 -12.08 30.66
CA TYR A 134 6.05 -11.41 31.47
C TYR A 134 5.12 -12.38 32.17
N LYS A 135 4.59 -11.95 33.32
CA LYS A 135 3.47 -12.63 33.98
C LYS A 135 2.37 -11.64 34.34
N VAL A 136 1.15 -12.14 34.39
CA VAL A 136 0.04 -11.39 35.01
C VAL A 136 0.34 -11.19 36.49
N VAL A 137 0.13 -9.97 36.98
CA VAL A 137 0.30 -9.66 38.40
C VAL A 137 -0.74 -10.36 39.27
N GLU A 138 -0.52 -10.41 40.59
CA GLU A 138 -1.49 -10.95 41.54
C GLU A 138 -2.85 -10.25 41.42
N ALA A 139 -3.94 -10.97 41.65
CA ALA A 139 -5.31 -10.48 41.39
C ALA A 139 -5.64 -9.15 42.10
N ASN A 140 -5.15 -8.95 43.33
CA ASN A 140 -5.33 -7.71 44.09
C ASN A 140 -4.52 -6.50 43.57
N LYS A 141 -3.58 -6.74 42.65
CA LYS A 141 -2.73 -5.74 41.98
C LYS A 141 -3.07 -5.61 40.49
N ASN A 142 -3.99 -6.43 39.97
CA ASN A 142 -4.36 -6.46 38.56
C ASN A 142 -5.31 -5.30 38.24
N PHE A 143 -4.75 -4.10 38.21
CA PHE A 143 -5.42 -2.88 37.82
C PHE A 143 -4.42 -1.90 37.23
N MET A 144 -4.91 -0.93 36.48
CA MET A 144 -4.11 0.20 35.99
C MET A 144 -4.79 1.51 36.32
N ASP A 145 -4.04 2.44 36.90
CA ASP A 145 -4.56 3.75 37.26
C ASP A 145 -4.31 4.77 36.14
N PHE A 146 -5.19 5.75 36.04
CA PHE A 146 -5.16 6.80 35.04
C PHE A 146 -5.48 8.16 35.66
N SER A 147 -4.90 9.22 35.12
CA SER A 147 -5.34 10.59 35.37
C SER A 147 -6.12 11.13 34.18
N TRP A 148 -7.17 11.91 34.44
CA TRP A 148 -7.98 12.59 33.42
C TRP A 148 -8.29 14.01 33.86
N ASP A 149 -7.98 14.99 33.01
CA ASP A 149 -8.24 16.42 33.28
C ASP A 149 -9.36 17.02 32.41
N GLY A 150 -10.08 16.18 31.64
CA GLY A 150 -11.08 16.62 30.67
C GLY A 150 -10.56 16.76 29.24
N LYS A 151 -9.23 16.71 29.04
CA LYS A 151 -8.57 16.80 27.73
C LYS A 151 -7.60 15.65 27.50
N THR A 152 -6.83 15.28 28.52
CA THR A 152 -5.75 14.30 28.44
C THR A 152 -5.94 13.19 29.46
N LEU A 153 -5.99 11.95 28.97
CA LEU A 153 -5.98 10.72 29.74
C LEU A 153 -4.56 10.18 29.74
N LYS A 154 -3.98 9.96 30.91
CA LYS A 154 -2.62 9.44 31.06
C LYS A 154 -2.59 8.22 31.96
N MET A 155 -1.94 7.16 31.49
CA MET A 155 -1.66 5.97 32.29
C MET A 155 -0.65 6.29 33.41
N LEU A 156 -0.90 5.77 34.61
CA LEU A 156 -0.08 5.99 35.79
C LEU A 156 0.59 4.69 36.23
N GLY A 157 1.75 4.83 36.87
CA GLY A 157 2.44 3.70 37.52
C GLY A 157 3.21 2.77 36.58
N THR A 158 3.29 3.10 35.29
CA THR A 158 4.06 2.36 34.28
C THR A 158 4.81 3.33 33.36
N GLY A 159 6.14 3.30 33.40
CA GLY A 159 7.00 4.17 32.57
C GLY A 159 8.04 3.42 31.75
N THR A 160 8.06 2.09 31.85
CA THR A 160 9.02 1.23 31.15
C THR A 160 8.32 -0.04 30.70
N LYS A 161 8.97 -0.79 29.80
CA LYS A 161 8.49 -2.11 29.36
C LYS A 161 8.39 -3.14 30.49
N ASN A 162 8.76 -2.84 31.73
CA ASN A 162 8.73 -3.81 32.84
C ASN A 162 7.36 -3.94 33.49
N ASP A 163 6.47 -2.95 33.32
CA ASP A 163 5.09 -2.99 33.77
C ASP A 163 4.20 -2.44 32.65
N MET A 164 3.23 -3.23 32.19
CA MET A 164 2.43 -2.88 31.00
C MET A 164 0.98 -3.37 31.09
N LEU A 165 0.14 -2.86 30.20
CA LEU A 165 -1.12 -3.50 29.81
C LEU A 165 -0.84 -4.48 28.68
N GLY A 166 -1.13 -5.77 28.87
CA GLY A 166 -0.93 -6.80 27.84
C GLY A 166 -2.20 -7.60 27.56
N ALA A 167 -2.35 -8.08 26.32
CA ALA A 167 -3.43 -8.98 25.95
C ALA A 167 -3.05 -10.43 26.28
N VAL A 168 -3.91 -11.09 27.05
CA VAL A 168 -3.67 -12.44 27.55
C VAL A 168 -4.82 -13.35 27.10
N PHE A 169 -4.47 -14.50 26.54
CA PHE A 169 -5.41 -15.55 26.14
C PHE A 169 -6.07 -16.23 27.34
N ASN A 170 -7.06 -17.08 27.08
CA ASN A 170 -7.80 -17.78 28.13
C ASN A 170 -6.94 -18.72 28.99
N ASP A 171 -5.91 -19.31 28.39
CA ASP A 171 -4.91 -20.18 29.04
C ASP A 171 -3.87 -19.40 29.88
N LYS A 172 -4.02 -18.07 29.96
CA LYS A 172 -3.11 -17.12 30.62
C LYS A 172 -1.78 -16.89 29.88
N THR A 173 -1.68 -17.31 28.62
CA THR A 173 -0.54 -17.00 27.77
C THR A 173 -0.66 -15.57 27.26
N TRP A 174 0.42 -14.79 27.36
CA TRP A 174 0.48 -13.44 26.79
C TRP A 174 0.67 -13.51 25.28
N ASP A 175 -0.10 -12.71 24.54
CA ASP A 175 0.19 -12.46 23.14
C ASP A 175 1.29 -11.41 23.02
N SER A 176 2.49 -11.87 22.65
CA SER A 176 3.69 -11.04 22.52
C SER A 176 3.58 -9.93 21.47
N GLN A 177 2.50 -9.93 20.69
CA GLN A 177 2.18 -8.87 19.74
C GLN A 177 1.58 -7.62 20.38
N TYR A 178 1.03 -7.73 21.60
CA TYR A 178 0.25 -6.64 22.18
C TYR A 178 0.63 -6.37 23.64
N GLY A 179 1.26 -5.22 23.86
CA GLY A 179 1.60 -4.74 25.19
C GLY A 179 1.97 -3.26 25.19
N ASP A 180 1.22 -2.44 25.92
CA ASP A 180 1.39 -0.99 26.01
C ASP A 180 1.84 -0.54 27.39
N TRP A 181 2.72 0.44 27.42
CA TRP A 181 3.04 1.25 28.60
C TRP A 181 3.07 2.74 28.24
N ASN A 182 3.05 3.61 29.24
CA ASN A 182 3.12 5.06 29.04
C ASN A 182 2.05 5.61 28.07
N VAL A 183 0.82 5.10 28.14
CA VAL A 183 -0.28 5.50 27.25
C VAL A 183 -0.76 6.92 27.59
N THR A 184 -0.87 7.75 26.57
CA THR A 184 -1.50 9.08 26.64
C THR A 184 -2.54 9.20 25.53
N ILE A 185 -3.72 9.72 25.85
CA ILE A 185 -4.80 10.01 24.89
C ILE A 185 -5.26 11.45 25.12
N GLU A 186 -5.14 12.31 24.12
CA GLU A 186 -5.43 13.73 24.24
C GLU A 186 -6.46 14.21 23.21
N THR A 187 -7.25 15.22 23.58
CA THR A 187 -8.15 15.91 22.63
C THR A 187 -7.35 16.47 21.47
N PHE A 188 -7.87 16.32 20.26
CA PHE A 188 -7.19 16.71 19.05
C PHE A 188 -8.14 17.45 18.11
N ASP A 189 -7.76 18.66 17.72
CA ASP A 189 -8.60 19.63 17.02
C ASP A 189 -8.02 20.10 15.68
N GLU A 190 -6.84 19.61 15.28
CA GLU A 190 -6.27 19.92 13.97
C GLU A 190 -7.19 19.42 12.85
N LYS A 191 -7.26 20.20 11.77
CA LYS A 191 -8.08 19.92 10.59
C LYS A 191 -7.25 20.02 9.33
N PRO A 192 -7.56 19.23 8.29
CA PRO A 192 -6.92 19.39 7.00
C PRO A 192 -7.04 20.84 6.51
N LEU A 193 -5.96 21.35 5.93
CA LEU A 193 -5.90 22.72 5.44
C LEU A 193 -6.86 22.92 4.28
N THR A 194 -7.43 24.12 4.20
CA THR A 194 -8.19 24.57 3.03
C THR A 194 -7.76 26.01 2.71
N PRO A 195 -7.33 26.32 1.48
CA PRO A 195 -7.04 27.70 1.10
C PRO A 195 -8.31 28.56 1.17
N PRO A 196 -8.18 29.88 1.34
CA PRO A 196 -9.31 30.80 1.20
C PRO A 196 -10.04 30.57 -0.13
N ALA A 197 -11.39 30.60 -0.10
CA ALA A 197 -12.20 30.28 -1.29
C ALA A 197 -11.93 31.21 -2.48
N SER A 198 -11.47 32.45 -2.22
CA SER A 198 -11.10 33.45 -3.22
C SER A 198 -9.66 33.35 -3.73
N ALA A 199 -8.84 32.44 -3.19
CA ALA A 199 -7.46 32.28 -3.61
C ALA A 199 -7.37 31.86 -5.09
N PRO A 200 -6.65 32.61 -5.94
CA PRO A 200 -6.43 32.21 -7.33
C PRO A 200 -5.75 30.85 -7.41
N LYS A 201 -6.29 29.98 -8.27
CA LYS A 201 -5.79 28.63 -8.51
C LYS A 201 -5.04 28.58 -9.83
N LYS A 202 -3.90 27.89 -9.82
CA LYS A 202 -3.06 27.59 -10.98
C LYS A 202 -2.66 26.13 -10.93
N GLN A 203 -2.12 25.64 -12.03
CA GLN A 203 -1.54 24.30 -12.11
C GLN A 203 -0.02 24.39 -12.08
N TYR A 204 0.59 23.45 -11.39
CA TYR A 204 2.03 23.24 -11.39
C TYR A 204 2.30 21.80 -11.77
N MET A 205 3.40 21.57 -12.49
CA MET A 205 3.97 20.26 -12.71
C MET A 205 4.84 19.92 -11.50
N LEU A 206 4.54 18.79 -10.87
CA LEU A 206 5.31 18.20 -9.79
C LEU A 206 6.27 17.16 -10.35
N THR A 207 7.54 17.27 -10.00
CA THR A 207 8.56 16.23 -10.20
C THR A 207 9.29 15.94 -8.90
N SER A 208 9.77 14.71 -8.76
CA SER A 208 10.53 14.23 -7.60
C SER A 208 11.48 13.14 -8.09
N LYS A 209 12.62 12.97 -7.42
CA LYS A 209 13.55 11.87 -7.72
C LYS A 209 12.93 10.49 -7.48
N THR A 210 11.94 10.39 -6.59
CA THR A 210 11.23 9.15 -6.26
C THR A 210 10.05 8.86 -7.17
N GLU A 211 9.64 9.81 -8.03
CA GLU A 211 8.50 9.65 -8.93
C GLU A 211 9.00 9.31 -10.33
N THR A 212 8.37 8.32 -10.99
CA THR A 212 8.78 7.86 -12.33
C THR A 212 8.25 8.77 -13.44
N SER A 213 7.25 9.59 -13.16
CA SER A 213 6.63 10.50 -14.12
C SER A 213 6.17 11.80 -13.45
N PRO A 214 6.26 12.94 -14.15
CA PRO A 214 5.67 14.18 -13.65
C PRO A 214 4.15 14.07 -13.51
N ARG A 215 3.57 14.96 -12.70
CA ARG A 215 2.12 15.03 -12.51
C ARG A 215 1.65 16.44 -12.22
N ILE A 216 0.42 16.76 -12.61
CA ILE A 216 -0.15 18.09 -12.33
C ILE A 216 -0.68 18.13 -10.91
N VAL A 217 -0.38 19.22 -10.23
CA VAL A 217 -0.93 19.58 -8.92
C VAL A 217 -1.61 20.94 -9.02
N GLU A 218 -2.61 21.15 -8.16
CA GLU A 218 -3.29 22.45 -8.06
C GLU A 218 -2.57 23.29 -7.00
N VAL A 219 -2.28 24.54 -7.34
CA VAL A 219 -1.66 25.51 -6.44
C VAL A 219 -2.60 26.69 -6.25
N ALA A 220 -2.94 27.01 -5.01
CA ALA A 220 -3.67 28.21 -4.66
C ALA A 220 -2.74 29.20 -3.95
N THR A 221 -2.84 30.48 -4.28
CA THR A 221 -2.00 31.52 -3.66
C THR A 221 -2.87 32.54 -2.94
N HIS A 222 -2.50 32.90 -1.72
CA HIS A 222 -3.18 33.94 -0.96
C HIS A 222 -2.19 34.69 -0.09
N ASN A 223 -1.98 35.97 -0.37
CA ASN A 223 -0.91 36.78 0.23
C ASN A 223 0.45 36.08 0.04
N ASN A 224 1.16 35.76 1.14
CA ASN A 224 2.41 35.02 1.11
C ASN A 224 2.21 33.49 1.19
N ASP A 225 1.00 32.99 1.38
CA ASP A 225 0.75 31.56 1.50
C ASP A 225 0.55 30.92 0.12
N ILE A 226 1.20 29.77 -0.06
CA ILE A 226 1.12 28.90 -1.23
C ILE A 226 0.55 27.57 -0.76
N TYR A 227 -0.62 27.22 -1.22
CA TYR A 227 -1.26 25.94 -0.91
C TYR A 227 -1.10 25.00 -2.10
N VAL A 228 -0.72 23.75 -1.86
CA VAL A 228 -0.53 22.74 -2.90
C VAL A 228 -1.44 21.55 -2.61
N LYS A 229 -2.34 21.24 -3.54
CA LYS A 229 -3.23 20.08 -3.49
C LYS A 229 -2.74 18.97 -4.39
N GLY A 230 -2.82 17.75 -3.90
CA GLY A 230 -2.38 16.58 -4.63
C GLY A 230 -0.87 16.42 -4.60
N ILE A 231 -0.18 16.91 -3.57
CA ILE A 231 1.27 16.73 -3.43
C ILE A 231 1.66 15.25 -3.20
N PHE A 232 0.74 14.40 -2.74
CA PHE A 232 0.91 12.94 -2.69
C PHE A 232 -0.04 12.27 -3.68
N ALA A 233 0.45 11.28 -4.42
CA ALA A 233 -0.32 10.60 -5.48
C ALA A 233 -1.43 9.66 -4.93
N ASN A 234 -1.34 9.26 -3.66
CA ASN A 234 -2.31 8.38 -3.02
C ASN A 234 -3.72 8.97 -3.12
N GLU A 235 -4.69 8.24 -3.67
CA GLU A 235 -6.06 8.73 -3.90
C GLU A 235 -6.76 9.22 -2.62
N LYS A 236 -6.44 8.62 -1.45
CA LYS A 236 -7.00 9.04 -0.17
C LYS A 236 -6.42 10.36 0.35
N LEU A 237 -5.25 10.75 -0.16
CA LEU A 237 -4.56 11.99 0.21
C LEU A 237 -4.54 13.05 -0.91
N ALA A 238 -4.85 12.67 -2.15
CA ALA A 238 -4.68 13.51 -3.34
C ALA A 238 -5.52 14.80 -3.31
N ASN A 239 -6.60 14.83 -2.53
CA ASN A 239 -7.46 16.02 -2.40
C ASN A 239 -7.07 16.94 -1.23
N LEU A 240 -6.02 16.62 -0.48
CA LEU A 240 -5.59 17.38 0.68
C LEU A 240 -4.59 18.46 0.29
N TRP A 241 -4.60 19.55 1.06
CA TRP A 241 -3.70 20.68 0.89
C TRP A 241 -2.55 20.63 1.88
N VAL A 242 -1.36 20.97 1.41
CA VAL A 242 -0.25 21.42 2.26
C VAL A 242 -0.01 22.91 2.01
N LYS A 243 0.54 23.61 3.00
CA LYS A 243 0.82 25.04 2.94
C LYS A 243 2.32 25.31 3.02
N LEU A 244 2.77 26.22 2.19
CA LEU A 244 4.06 26.87 2.27
C LEU A 244 3.86 28.37 2.50
N THR A 245 4.81 29.04 3.14
CA THR A 245 4.82 30.48 3.31
C THR A 245 6.01 31.09 2.57
N LYS A 246 5.77 32.09 1.73
CA LYS A 246 6.81 32.82 1.00
C LYS A 246 7.59 33.73 1.95
N GLU A 247 8.90 33.60 1.93
CA GLU A 247 9.87 34.36 2.70
C GLU A 247 10.95 34.88 1.72
N GLY A 248 10.69 36.03 1.09
CA GLY A 248 11.58 36.59 0.08
C GLY A 248 11.68 35.72 -1.17
N ASN A 249 12.88 35.19 -1.44
CA ASN A 249 13.17 34.27 -2.54
C ASN A 249 13.03 32.79 -2.15
N LYS A 250 12.48 32.50 -0.96
CA LYS A 250 12.21 31.14 -0.49
C LYS A 250 10.73 30.94 -0.20
N ALA A 251 10.31 29.68 -0.17
CA ALA A 251 9.04 29.25 0.41
C ALA A 251 9.28 28.14 1.44
N VAL A 252 8.60 28.22 2.58
CA VAL A 252 8.84 27.34 3.72
C VAL A 252 7.62 26.48 4.02
N LEU A 253 7.80 25.16 4.03
CA LEU A 253 6.82 24.18 4.48
C LEU A 253 7.19 23.71 5.90
N PRO A 254 6.43 24.07 6.96
CA PRO A 254 6.69 23.54 8.29
C PRO A 254 6.41 22.03 8.35
N THR A 255 7.19 21.30 9.13
CA THR A 255 6.98 19.86 9.37
C THR A 255 5.67 19.60 10.11
N ASN A 256 5.17 18.37 10.03
CA ASN A 256 3.94 17.91 10.68
C ASN A 256 2.68 18.70 10.31
N GLN A 257 2.44 18.92 9.02
CA GLN A 257 1.13 19.43 8.56
C GLN A 257 0.11 18.30 8.45
N TYR A 258 -1.03 18.48 9.13
CA TYR A 258 -2.04 17.45 9.24
C TYR A 258 -2.74 17.12 7.92
N LEU A 259 -2.81 15.83 7.61
CA LEU A 259 -3.40 15.24 6.40
C LEU A 259 -4.71 14.49 6.70
N GLY A 260 -5.30 14.64 7.88
CA GLY A 260 -6.46 13.83 8.26
C GLY A 260 -6.05 12.45 8.78
N THR A 261 -6.99 11.50 8.75
CA THR A 261 -6.76 10.14 9.24
C THR A 261 -6.44 9.17 8.11
N ALA A 262 -5.56 8.21 8.35
CA ALA A 262 -5.20 7.15 7.42
C ALA A 262 -5.13 5.78 8.10
N VAL A 263 -5.20 4.72 7.30
CA VAL A 263 -4.86 3.35 7.71
C VAL A 263 -3.69 2.86 6.83
N LYS A 264 -2.87 1.94 7.32
CA LYS A 264 -1.71 1.45 6.56
C LYS A 264 -2.07 0.86 5.20
N THR A 265 -3.27 0.29 5.09
CA THR A 265 -3.77 -0.29 3.83
C THR A 265 -4.06 0.74 2.74
N TYR A 266 -4.05 2.05 3.05
CA TYR A 266 -4.07 3.09 2.02
C TYR A 266 -2.78 3.10 1.21
N PHE A 267 -1.64 2.73 1.81
CA PHE A 267 -0.31 2.83 1.19
C PHE A 267 0.22 1.47 0.73
N LYS A 268 -0.24 0.39 1.35
CA LYS A 268 0.21 -0.97 1.06
C LYS A 268 -0.98 -1.89 0.91
N ARG A 269 -0.97 -2.76 -0.11
CA ARG A 269 -2.07 -3.70 -0.37
C ARG A 269 -2.38 -4.63 0.80
N PHE A 270 -1.35 -5.01 1.57
CA PHE A 270 -1.48 -5.92 2.70
C PHE A 270 -0.80 -5.33 3.94
N SER A 271 -1.55 -5.23 5.04
CA SER A 271 -1.04 -4.91 6.37
C SER A 271 -1.88 -5.64 7.41
N ASN A 272 -1.24 -6.14 8.47
CA ASN A 272 -1.91 -6.74 9.63
C ASN A 272 -2.27 -5.71 10.70
N ASP A 273 -1.87 -4.45 10.50
CA ASP A 273 -2.24 -3.32 11.34
C ASP A 273 -3.40 -2.57 10.67
N MET A 274 -4.59 -2.80 11.20
CA MET A 274 -5.84 -2.22 10.73
C MET A 274 -6.21 -0.94 11.50
N ALA A 275 -5.35 -0.49 12.42
CA ALA A 275 -5.63 0.69 13.22
C ALA A 275 -5.64 1.95 12.36
N GLN A 276 -6.45 2.91 12.80
CA GLN A 276 -6.51 4.24 12.20
C GLN A 276 -5.52 5.17 12.89
N TYR A 277 -4.83 5.99 12.11
CA TYR A 277 -3.82 6.94 12.56
C TYR A 277 -4.13 8.34 12.05
N HIS A 278 -3.73 9.37 12.78
CA HIS A 278 -3.58 10.72 12.27
C HIS A 278 -2.34 10.76 11.37
N ALA A 279 -2.48 11.25 10.13
CA ALA A 279 -1.40 11.32 9.15
C ALA A 279 -0.90 12.75 8.97
N TYR A 280 0.39 12.90 8.68
CA TYR A 280 1.05 14.20 8.54
C TYR A 280 2.02 14.23 7.36
N ALA A 281 2.14 15.39 6.72
CA ALA A 281 3.26 15.72 5.84
C ALA A 281 4.40 16.25 6.70
N ALA A 282 5.55 15.58 6.67
CA ALA A 282 6.70 15.91 7.50
C ALA A 282 7.99 16.07 6.68
N ALA A 283 8.79 17.06 7.06
CA ALA A 283 10.06 17.39 6.44
C ALA A 283 11.20 16.57 7.07
N PHE A 284 12.16 16.17 6.25
CA PHE A 284 13.31 15.37 6.64
C PHE A 284 14.57 15.89 5.94
N ASN A 285 15.67 16.02 6.68
CA ASN A 285 16.98 16.37 6.12
C ASN A 285 17.56 15.23 5.27
N ASP A 286 17.31 14.00 5.70
CA ASP A 286 17.71 12.75 5.08
C ASP A 286 16.79 11.61 5.56
N GLU A 287 17.02 10.38 5.10
CA GLU A 287 16.19 9.22 5.45
C GLU A 287 16.01 9.01 6.96
N ASN A 288 16.99 9.44 7.76
CA ASN A 288 17.07 9.15 9.19
C ASN A 288 16.91 10.39 10.10
N THR A 289 16.69 11.58 9.54
CA THR A 289 16.72 12.83 10.31
C THR A 289 15.51 13.71 9.99
N VAL A 290 14.62 13.88 10.97
CA VAL A 290 13.48 14.83 10.88
C VAL A 290 14.01 16.26 10.82
N ALA A 291 13.40 17.09 9.98
CA ALA A 291 13.65 18.52 9.91
C ALA A 291 12.45 19.30 10.44
N ASP A 292 12.70 20.49 11.00
CA ASP A 292 11.62 21.38 11.47
C ASP A 292 10.79 21.94 10.30
N LYS A 293 11.41 22.07 9.14
CA LYS A 293 10.82 22.64 7.92
C LYS A 293 11.53 22.16 6.67
N LEU A 294 10.85 22.31 5.55
CA LEU A 294 11.38 22.13 4.21
C LEU A 294 11.44 23.50 3.52
N GLU A 295 12.63 23.92 3.10
CA GLU A 295 12.84 25.18 2.38
C GLU A 295 12.92 24.94 0.88
N PHE A 296 12.12 25.69 0.13
CA PHE A 296 12.15 25.71 -1.33
C PHE A 296 12.80 27.01 -1.80
N ASN A 297 13.75 26.92 -2.71
CA ASN A 297 14.22 28.06 -3.48
C ASN A 297 13.18 28.40 -4.54
N ILE A 298 12.90 29.70 -4.71
CA ILE A 298 12.03 30.20 -5.77
C ILE A 298 12.91 30.74 -6.89
N ASP A 299 12.81 30.15 -8.07
CA ASP A 299 13.42 30.69 -9.28
C ASP A 299 12.73 32.02 -9.65
N PRO A 300 13.45 33.15 -9.70
CA PRO A 300 12.84 34.46 -9.97
C PRO A 300 12.38 34.61 -11.43
N THR A 301 12.92 33.80 -12.35
CA THR A 301 12.60 33.84 -13.78
C THR A 301 11.40 32.98 -14.10
N THR A 302 11.39 31.74 -13.60
CA THR A 302 10.37 30.76 -13.95
C THR A 302 9.25 30.66 -12.90
N GLY A 303 9.49 31.10 -11.67
CA GLY A 303 8.57 30.90 -10.55
C GLY A 303 8.53 29.47 -10.04
N ALA A 304 9.46 28.60 -10.47
CA ALA A 304 9.58 27.23 -9.99
C ALA A 304 10.07 27.19 -8.53
N LEU A 305 9.52 26.26 -7.75
CA LEU A 305 9.93 25.97 -6.37
C LEU A 305 10.73 24.67 -6.35
N SER A 306 11.92 24.67 -5.77
CA SER A 306 12.74 23.46 -5.66
C SER A 306 13.39 23.32 -4.29
N ASN A 307 13.49 22.08 -3.78
CA ASN A 307 14.27 21.76 -2.59
C ASN A 307 15.20 20.56 -2.85
N ASP A 308 16.15 20.33 -1.93
CA ASP A 308 17.14 19.24 -1.98
C ASP A 308 16.93 18.20 -0.87
N LYS A 309 15.78 18.22 -0.19
CA LYS A 309 15.47 17.39 0.99
C LYS A 309 14.30 16.46 0.70
N ILE A 310 13.73 15.89 1.78
CA ILE A 310 12.71 14.85 1.68
C ILE A 310 11.43 15.32 2.37
N LEU A 311 10.30 15.13 1.69
CA LEU A 311 8.95 15.23 2.26
C LEU A 311 8.37 13.82 2.36
N LYS A 312 7.86 13.44 3.53
CA LYS A 312 7.24 12.12 3.75
C LYS A 312 5.83 12.24 4.30
N VAL A 313 4.98 11.27 3.98
CA VAL A 313 3.80 10.96 4.79
C VAL A 313 4.24 10.18 6.02
N VAL A 314 3.82 10.60 7.20
CA VAL A 314 4.09 9.93 8.48
C VAL A 314 2.77 9.66 9.20
N LEU A 315 2.64 8.47 9.79
CA LEU A 315 1.56 8.15 10.71
C LEU A 315 1.97 8.61 12.12
N GLY A 316 1.18 9.49 12.71
CA GLY A 316 1.55 10.30 13.86
C GLY A 316 2.50 11.45 13.51
N LYS A 317 2.70 12.37 14.45
CA LYS A 317 3.65 13.48 14.30
C LYS A 317 5.06 12.91 14.20
N SER A 318 5.79 13.32 13.17
CA SER A 318 7.19 12.97 12.98
C SER A 318 8.06 13.58 14.07
N SER A 319 8.98 12.78 14.61
CA SER A 319 9.98 13.19 15.60
C SER A 319 11.15 12.21 15.61
N SER A 320 12.20 12.48 16.40
CA SER A 320 13.31 11.53 16.59
C SER A 320 12.88 10.18 17.19
N THR A 321 11.71 10.14 17.85
CA THR A 321 11.15 8.92 18.45
C THR A 321 9.99 8.33 17.65
N ASN A 322 9.48 9.06 16.64
CA ASN A 322 8.50 8.56 15.69
C ASN A 322 8.99 8.81 14.26
N MET A 323 9.82 7.89 13.78
CA MET A 323 10.28 7.88 12.40
C MET A 323 9.59 6.78 11.61
N PRO A 324 9.15 7.06 10.37
CA PRO A 324 8.52 6.05 9.53
C PRO A 324 9.54 4.96 9.18
N LYS A 325 9.27 3.72 9.61
CA LYS A 325 10.04 2.52 9.21
C LYS A 325 9.59 1.96 7.86
N GLU A 326 8.48 2.47 7.35
CA GLU A 326 7.81 2.05 6.14
C GLU A 326 7.60 3.28 5.25
N ASP A 327 7.62 3.10 3.93
CA ASP A 327 7.27 4.17 3.01
C ASP A 327 5.74 4.29 2.86
N PHE A 328 5.20 5.46 3.20
CA PHE A 328 3.80 5.83 3.05
C PHE A 328 3.60 6.93 1.99
N GLY A 329 4.68 7.31 1.28
CA GLY A 329 4.69 8.41 0.32
C GLY A 329 5.89 9.29 0.60
N THR A 330 6.95 9.09 -0.18
CA THR A 330 8.22 9.82 -0.06
C THR A 330 8.50 10.61 -1.33
N LEU A 331 8.81 11.90 -1.17
CA LEU A 331 9.21 12.81 -2.25
C LEU A 331 10.58 13.37 -1.93
N GLN A 332 11.58 12.99 -2.74
CA GLN A 332 12.94 13.50 -2.63
C GLN A 332 13.20 14.53 -3.74
N ASN A 333 13.80 15.66 -3.38
CA ASN A 333 14.13 16.74 -4.30
C ASN A 333 12.90 17.24 -5.08
N LEU A 334 11.82 17.52 -4.35
CA LEU A 334 10.56 17.93 -4.93
C LEU A 334 10.72 19.28 -5.66
N VAL A 335 10.28 19.31 -6.92
CA VAL A 335 10.21 20.51 -7.75
C VAL A 335 8.77 20.75 -8.19
N LEU A 336 8.32 22.00 -8.05
CA LEU A 336 7.03 22.48 -8.53
C LEU A 336 7.28 23.56 -9.58
N THR A 337 7.01 23.24 -10.85
CA THR A 337 7.18 24.19 -11.96
C THR A 337 5.81 24.70 -12.41
N PRO A 338 5.59 26.02 -12.57
CA PRO A 338 4.34 26.52 -13.13
C PRO A 338 4.00 25.82 -14.44
N TYR A 339 2.77 25.34 -14.56
CA TYR A 339 2.32 24.58 -15.71
C TYR A 339 1.31 25.37 -16.52
N GLU A 340 1.57 25.44 -17.82
CA GLU A 340 0.62 25.90 -18.82
C GLU A 340 0.37 24.76 -19.79
N GLN A 341 -0.90 24.43 -20.01
CA GLN A 341 -1.26 23.37 -20.94
C GLN A 341 -0.78 23.73 -22.33
N LYS A 342 0.09 22.88 -22.90
CA LYS A 342 0.50 22.99 -24.30
C LYS A 342 -0.14 21.87 -25.10
N ALA A 343 -0.49 22.19 -26.35
CA ALA A 343 -0.83 21.19 -27.33
C ALA A 343 0.47 20.65 -27.94
N GLY A 344 0.58 19.33 -28.07
CA GLY A 344 1.82 18.70 -28.52
C GLY A 344 1.58 17.30 -29.06
N LYS A 345 2.45 16.86 -29.97
CA LYS A 345 2.49 15.48 -30.46
C LYS A 345 3.10 14.59 -29.37
N PRO A 346 2.39 13.57 -28.87
CA PRO A 346 2.95 12.64 -27.89
C PRO A 346 4.24 11.97 -28.38
N GLU A 347 5.13 11.65 -27.45
CA GLU A 347 6.31 10.83 -27.74
C GLU A 347 5.90 9.45 -28.26
N LYS A 348 6.71 8.90 -29.18
CA LYS A 348 6.52 7.54 -29.69
C LYS A 348 6.71 6.52 -28.56
N PRO A 349 5.80 5.53 -28.38
CA PRO A 349 6.00 4.46 -27.42
C PRO A 349 7.29 3.67 -27.68
N THR A 350 7.92 3.18 -26.62
CA THR A 350 9.09 2.30 -26.73
C THR A 350 8.67 0.86 -26.51
N LEU A 351 8.94 -0.03 -27.47
CA LEU A 351 8.66 -1.45 -27.33
C LEU A 351 9.45 -2.01 -26.13
N HIS A 352 8.79 -2.80 -25.28
CA HIS A 352 9.46 -3.65 -24.31
C HIS A 352 9.63 -5.06 -24.89
N TYR A 353 8.52 -5.73 -25.20
CA TYR A 353 8.52 -7.01 -25.92
C TYR A 353 7.14 -7.28 -26.55
N CYS A 354 7.10 -8.20 -27.51
CA CYS A 354 5.87 -8.69 -28.11
C CYS A 354 6.02 -10.18 -28.44
N SER A 355 5.32 -11.04 -27.70
CA SER A 355 5.49 -12.50 -27.80
C SER A 355 4.17 -13.25 -27.78
N ALA A 356 4.14 -14.41 -28.42
CA ALA A 356 3.05 -15.38 -28.32
C ALA A 356 3.51 -16.61 -27.53
N ALA A 357 2.73 -17.01 -26.53
CA ALA A 357 2.98 -18.23 -25.76
C ALA A 357 1.67 -19.01 -25.55
N PRO A 358 1.69 -20.35 -25.71
CA PRO A 358 0.56 -21.20 -25.35
C PRO A 358 0.35 -21.21 -23.83
N SER A 359 -0.89 -21.39 -23.41
CA SER A 359 -1.24 -21.73 -22.03
C SER A 359 -0.62 -23.08 -21.65
N TYR A 360 -0.52 -23.35 -20.34
CA TYR A 360 0.09 -24.58 -19.83
C TYR A 360 -0.60 -25.85 -20.35
N ASP A 361 -1.91 -25.80 -20.53
CA ASP A 361 -2.76 -26.86 -21.09
C ASP A 361 -2.87 -26.81 -22.62
N TYR A 362 -2.14 -25.90 -23.28
CA TYR A 362 -2.13 -25.66 -24.73
C TYR A 362 -3.51 -25.37 -25.34
N SER A 363 -4.49 -24.95 -24.53
CA SER A 363 -5.85 -24.66 -24.99
C SER A 363 -5.99 -23.27 -25.60
N VAL A 364 -5.10 -22.33 -25.23
CA VAL A 364 -5.16 -20.93 -25.67
C VAL A 364 -3.74 -20.39 -25.88
N THR A 365 -3.47 -19.80 -27.04
CA THR A 365 -2.28 -18.96 -27.23
C THR A 365 -2.58 -17.53 -26.81
N THR A 366 -1.75 -17.00 -25.91
CA THR A 366 -1.80 -15.59 -25.49
C THR A 366 -0.68 -14.82 -26.16
N ILE A 367 -1.03 -13.73 -26.85
CA ILE A 367 -0.07 -12.75 -27.34
C ILE A 367 0.01 -11.63 -26.32
N THR A 368 1.22 -11.34 -25.83
CA THR A 368 1.50 -10.25 -24.91
C THR A 368 2.29 -9.17 -25.61
N LEU A 369 1.74 -7.96 -25.68
CA LEU A 369 2.44 -6.75 -26.09
C LEU A 369 2.72 -5.89 -24.87
N ALA A 370 4.00 -5.69 -24.55
CA ALA A 370 4.44 -4.78 -23.50
C ALA A 370 5.21 -3.61 -24.09
N PHE A 371 4.92 -2.39 -23.63
CA PHE A 371 5.57 -1.17 -24.09
C PHE A 371 5.61 -0.08 -23.03
N TYR A 372 6.56 0.83 -23.14
CA TYR A 372 6.71 1.99 -22.29
C TYR A 372 6.12 3.23 -22.95
N VAL A 373 5.43 4.04 -22.16
CA VAL A 373 4.83 5.31 -22.55
C VAL A 373 5.29 6.43 -21.63
N ARG A 374 5.20 7.68 -22.10
CA ARG A 374 5.46 8.88 -21.31
C ARG A 374 4.33 9.88 -21.48
N SER A 375 4.03 10.61 -20.42
CA SER A 375 3.11 11.74 -20.41
C SER A 375 3.80 13.01 -20.93
N ALA A 376 4.42 12.91 -22.11
CA ALA A 376 5.20 13.99 -22.69
C ALA A 376 5.05 14.06 -24.22
N ASP A 377 5.27 15.24 -24.76
CA ASP A 377 5.41 15.47 -26.20
C ASP A 377 6.83 15.13 -26.69
N ILE A 378 7.04 15.18 -28.01
CA ILE A 378 8.35 14.94 -28.63
C ILE A 378 9.49 15.85 -28.15
N ASN A 379 9.18 16.97 -27.50
CA ASN A 379 10.16 17.91 -26.94
C ASN A 379 10.33 17.73 -25.42
N GLY A 380 9.67 16.75 -24.81
CA GLY A 380 9.68 16.50 -23.37
C GLY A 380 8.76 17.40 -22.56
N ASN A 381 7.89 18.20 -23.19
CA ASN A 381 6.88 18.96 -22.45
C ASN A 381 5.81 18.01 -21.92
N TYR A 382 5.40 18.20 -20.67
CA TYR A 382 4.35 17.37 -20.07
C TYR A 382 3.01 17.51 -20.80
N LEU A 383 2.35 16.38 -21.02
CA LEU A 383 0.98 16.27 -21.54
C LEU A 383 0.10 15.66 -20.46
N ASP A 384 -1.07 16.26 -20.21
CA ASP A 384 -2.05 15.74 -19.25
C ASP A 384 -2.54 14.34 -19.66
N PRO A 385 -2.25 13.29 -18.87
CA PRO A 385 -2.68 11.92 -19.15
C PRO A 385 -4.19 11.74 -19.29
N ASN A 386 -5.00 12.60 -18.65
CA ASN A 386 -6.46 12.52 -18.74
C ASN A 386 -6.98 12.91 -20.14
N LYS A 387 -6.15 13.63 -20.91
CA LYS A 387 -6.39 14.01 -22.30
C LYS A 387 -5.65 13.11 -23.29
N MET A 388 -5.03 12.03 -22.79
CA MET A 388 -4.30 11.06 -23.59
C MET A 388 -5.02 9.72 -23.66
N TYR A 389 -4.91 9.07 -24.80
CA TYR A 389 -5.30 7.69 -25.02
C TYR A 389 -4.36 7.03 -26.02
N TYR A 390 -4.48 5.72 -26.22
CA TYR A 390 -3.76 5.02 -27.27
C TYR A 390 -4.69 4.11 -28.06
N ASN A 391 -4.32 3.93 -29.32
CA ASN A 391 -4.97 3.01 -30.25
C ASN A 391 -4.01 1.89 -30.60
N VAL A 392 -4.55 0.69 -30.75
CA VAL A 392 -3.82 -0.49 -31.20
C VAL A 392 -4.30 -0.86 -32.59
N TYR A 393 -3.40 -1.17 -33.50
CA TYR A 393 -3.69 -1.63 -34.84
C TYR A 393 -3.12 -3.03 -35.03
N ILE A 394 -3.96 -3.94 -35.54
CA ILE A 394 -3.58 -5.34 -35.78
C ILE A 394 -3.22 -5.51 -37.25
N ASN A 395 -2.10 -6.18 -37.48
CA ASN A 395 -1.54 -6.44 -38.81
C ASN A 395 -1.39 -5.14 -39.61
N ASP A 396 -2.00 -5.06 -40.78
CA ASP A 396 -1.99 -3.88 -41.65
C ASP A 396 -3.36 -3.17 -41.68
N ASN A 397 -4.21 -3.42 -40.67
CA ASN A 397 -5.52 -2.78 -40.58
C ASN A 397 -5.37 -1.27 -40.28
N GLN A 398 -6.16 -0.45 -40.97
CA GLN A 398 -6.21 1.00 -40.79
C GLN A 398 -7.15 1.43 -39.66
N GLU A 399 -8.08 0.56 -39.24
CA GLU A 399 -8.97 0.82 -38.13
C GLU A 399 -8.38 0.33 -36.80
N PRO A 400 -8.52 1.11 -35.71
CA PRO A 400 -8.11 0.64 -34.38
C PRO A 400 -8.84 -0.64 -33.97
N PHE A 401 -8.11 -1.55 -33.35
CA PHE A 401 -8.66 -2.75 -32.74
C PHE A 401 -9.63 -2.38 -31.62
N LYS A 402 -10.80 -3.01 -31.65
CA LYS A 402 -11.85 -2.83 -30.66
C LYS A 402 -11.75 -3.93 -29.59
N PHE A 403 -11.41 -3.53 -28.37
CA PHE A 403 -11.54 -4.39 -27.20
C PHE A 403 -13.02 -4.47 -26.82
N THR A 404 -13.57 -5.69 -26.76
CA THR A 404 -14.98 -5.91 -26.45
C THR A 404 -15.14 -6.61 -25.11
N HIS A 405 -16.19 -6.24 -24.36
CA HIS A 405 -16.47 -6.85 -23.06
C HIS A 405 -16.74 -8.35 -23.17
N ALA A 406 -17.31 -8.80 -24.30
CA ALA A 406 -17.55 -10.21 -24.57
C ALA A 406 -16.25 -11.04 -24.64
N ARG A 407 -15.13 -10.45 -25.11
CA ARG A 407 -13.84 -11.13 -25.22
C ARG A 407 -12.93 -10.86 -24.01
N TYR A 408 -13.05 -9.68 -23.42
CA TYR A 408 -12.25 -9.22 -22.29
C TYR A 408 -13.20 -8.86 -21.12
N PRO A 409 -13.62 -9.84 -20.31
CA PRO A 409 -14.71 -9.69 -19.35
C PRO A 409 -14.43 -8.68 -18.22
N TYR A 410 -13.17 -8.30 -18.01
CA TYR A 410 -12.78 -7.35 -16.96
C TYR A 410 -12.73 -5.88 -17.41
N ILE A 411 -12.94 -5.60 -18.71
CA ILE A 411 -13.05 -4.22 -19.18
C ILE A 411 -14.43 -3.65 -18.84
N GLU A 412 -14.53 -2.36 -18.53
CA GLU A 412 -15.81 -1.76 -18.12
C GLU A 412 -16.82 -1.62 -19.27
N LYS A 413 -16.30 -1.37 -20.48
CA LYS A 413 -17.08 -1.20 -21.72
C LYS A 413 -16.20 -1.45 -22.93
N ASP A 414 -16.84 -1.73 -24.05
CA ASP A 414 -16.20 -1.77 -25.36
C ASP A 414 -15.40 -0.48 -25.64
N MET A 415 -14.16 -0.60 -26.14
CA MET A 415 -13.31 0.56 -26.44
C MET A 415 -12.32 0.32 -27.57
N THR A 416 -12.04 1.37 -28.33
CA THR A 416 -10.93 1.47 -29.31
C THR A 416 -9.87 2.47 -28.85
N ASN A 417 -10.31 3.55 -28.19
CA ASN A 417 -9.47 4.55 -27.56
C ASN A 417 -9.24 4.12 -26.11
N ILE A 418 -8.10 3.49 -25.82
CA ILE A 418 -7.79 3.06 -24.46
C ILE A 418 -7.23 4.26 -23.70
N PRO A 419 -7.89 4.75 -22.64
CA PRO A 419 -7.37 5.90 -21.88
C PRO A 419 -5.96 5.62 -21.35
N PHE A 420 -5.12 6.66 -21.28
CA PHE A 420 -3.69 6.50 -20.99
C PHE A 420 -3.37 5.74 -19.69
N ASN A 421 -4.17 5.95 -18.65
CA ASN A 421 -4.03 5.30 -17.34
C ASN A 421 -5.02 4.14 -17.11
N TYR A 422 -5.72 3.70 -18.15
CA TYR A 422 -6.69 2.63 -18.01
C TYR A 422 -6.03 1.28 -17.78
N GLN A 423 -6.48 0.59 -16.74
CA GLN A 423 -6.29 -0.83 -16.51
C GLN A 423 -7.66 -1.48 -16.36
N ASP A 424 -7.79 -2.76 -16.73
CA ASP A 424 -9.02 -3.49 -16.44
C ASP A 424 -9.18 -3.75 -14.92
N LYS A 425 -10.36 -4.21 -14.51
CA LYS A 425 -10.72 -4.40 -13.10
C LYS A 425 -9.79 -5.36 -12.33
N ARG A 426 -9.14 -6.29 -13.03
CA ARG A 426 -8.18 -7.24 -12.43
C ARG A 426 -6.74 -6.87 -12.71
N ASN A 427 -6.49 -5.79 -13.46
CA ASN A 427 -5.20 -5.44 -14.02
C ASN A 427 -4.60 -6.66 -14.72
N ASP A 428 -5.35 -7.31 -15.63
CA ASP A 428 -5.02 -8.62 -16.21
C ASP A 428 -4.72 -8.61 -17.71
N ASP A 429 -5.69 -8.23 -18.54
CA ASP A 429 -5.62 -8.15 -20.00
C ASP A 429 -5.08 -6.80 -20.48
N ILE A 430 -5.52 -5.73 -19.83
CA ILE A 430 -5.02 -4.37 -20.04
C ILE A 430 -4.40 -3.95 -18.71
N LYS A 431 -3.07 -4.09 -18.63
CA LYS A 431 -2.30 -3.84 -17.41
C LYS A 431 -1.57 -2.52 -17.46
N VAL A 432 -1.53 -1.85 -16.31
CA VAL A 432 -0.66 -0.71 -16.04
C VAL A 432 0.30 -1.08 -14.92
N ALA A 433 1.59 -0.86 -15.17
CA ALA A 433 2.66 -0.95 -14.17
C ALA A 433 3.60 0.22 -14.41
N ASP A 434 3.50 1.26 -13.57
CA ASP A 434 4.20 2.53 -13.76
C ASP A 434 4.00 3.10 -15.18
N ASN A 435 5.10 3.28 -15.91
CA ASN A 435 5.11 3.77 -17.29
C ASN A 435 4.97 2.65 -18.34
N GLN A 436 4.81 1.39 -17.91
CA GLN A 436 4.59 0.25 -18.79
C GLN A 436 3.09 0.02 -19.00
N ARG A 437 2.75 -0.40 -20.22
CA ARG A 437 1.44 -0.92 -20.61
C ARG A 437 1.64 -2.34 -21.11
N ILE A 438 0.77 -3.25 -20.68
CA ILE A 438 0.78 -4.66 -21.12
C ILE A 438 -0.61 -4.99 -21.64
N LEU A 439 -0.68 -5.49 -22.87
CA LEU A 439 -1.92 -5.88 -23.53
C LEU A 439 -1.87 -7.35 -23.90
N HIS A 440 -2.93 -8.09 -23.56
CA HIS A 440 -3.14 -9.47 -23.96
C HIS A 440 -4.12 -9.59 -25.12
N PHE A 441 -3.83 -10.51 -26.04
CA PHE A 441 -4.69 -10.87 -27.15
C PHE A 441 -4.78 -12.39 -27.29
N TYR A 442 -5.97 -12.86 -27.68
CA TYR A 442 -6.29 -14.29 -27.77
C TYR A 442 -6.54 -14.74 -29.22
N ASP A 443 -5.79 -14.18 -30.17
CA ASP A 443 -5.96 -14.38 -31.61
C ASP A 443 -4.62 -14.72 -32.27
N GLU A 444 -4.42 -15.97 -32.64
CA GLU A 444 -3.17 -16.46 -33.23
C GLU A 444 -2.89 -15.90 -34.64
N SER A 445 -3.90 -15.30 -35.29
CA SER A 445 -3.76 -14.67 -36.60
C SER A 445 -3.04 -13.32 -36.54
N ILE A 446 -2.84 -12.76 -35.35
CA ILE A 446 -2.08 -11.52 -35.15
C ILE A 446 -0.60 -11.81 -35.36
N LYS A 447 -0.01 -11.20 -36.39
CA LYS A 447 1.43 -11.29 -36.69
C LYS A 447 2.17 -9.99 -36.43
N LYS A 448 1.47 -8.87 -36.49
CA LYS A 448 2.02 -7.53 -36.30
C LYS A 448 1.09 -6.68 -35.44
N LEU A 449 1.68 -5.88 -34.56
CA LEU A 449 0.95 -4.93 -33.71
C LEU A 449 1.58 -3.55 -33.84
N SER A 450 0.74 -2.52 -33.91
CA SER A 450 1.17 -1.13 -33.83
C SER A 450 0.40 -0.36 -32.76
N VAL A 451 1.07 0.54 -32.06
CA VAL A 451 0.48 1.43 -31.05
C VAL A 451 0.73 2.88 -31.45
N VAL A 452 -0.33 3.68 -31.38
CA VAL A 452 -0.27 5.14 -31.59
C VAL A 452 -0.81 5.83 -30.35
N MET A 453 -0.03 6.72 -29.77
CA MET A 453 -0.48 7.60 -28.69
C MET A 453 -1.22 8.78 -29.30
N VAL A 454 -2.30 9.21 -28.65
CA VAL A 454 -3.10 10.36 -29.06
C VAL A 454 -3.30 11.29 -27.87
N TYR A 455 -3.10 12.59 -28.09
CA TYR A 455 -3.44 13.66 -27.16
C TYR A 455 -4.53 14.55 -27.78
N GLU A 456 -5.57 14.83 -27.02
CA GLU A 456 -6.68 15.70 -27.42
C GLU A 456 -6.58 17.03 -26.65
N ALA A 457 -6.27 18.11 -27.36
CA ALA A 457 -6.18 19.45 -26.79
C ALA A 457 -7.56 20.00 -26.42
N GLU A 458 -7.61 21.10 -25.66
CA GLU A 458 -8.88 21.69 -25.18
C GLU A 458 -9.78 22.21 -26.29
N ASP A 459 -9.21 22.57 -27.43
CA ASP A 459 -9.91 22.96 -28.64
C ASP A 459 -10.45 21.76 -29.44
N GLY A 460 -10.29 20.53 -28.93
CA GLY A 460 -10.67 19.27 -29.58
C GLY A 460 -9.67 18.78 -30.63
N LYS A 461 -8.56 19.49 -30.84
CA LYS A 461 -7.56 19.08 -31.84
C LYS A 461 -6.76 17.88 -31.35
N LYS A 462 -6.61 16.90 -32.23
CA LYS A 462 -5.90 15.65 -31.94
C LYS A 462 -4.47 15.68 -32.47
N TYR A 463 -3.57 15.16 -31.66
CA TYR A 463 -2.15 15.03 -31.96
C TYR A 463 -1.73 13.60 -31.74
N SER A 464 -1.17 12.96 -32.76
CA SER A 464 -0.76 11.56 -32.71
C SER A 464 0.77 11.45 -32.70
N SER A 465 1.28 10.44 -31.98
CA SER A 465 2.68 10.04 -32.06
C SER A 465 2.97 9.35 -33.40
N GLU A 466 4.25 9.20 -33.72
CA GLU A 466 4.67 8.16 -34.67
C GLU A 466 4.27 6.77 -34.12
N PRO A 467 3.90 5.81 -34.97
CA PRO A 467 3.54 4.47 -34.53
C PRO A 467 4.76 3.71 -33.99
N MET A 468 4.56 3.01 -32.88
CA MET A 468 5.43 1.92 -32.45
C MET A 468 4.89 0.62 -33.04
N THR A 469 5.68 -0.03 -33.90
CA THR A 469 5.27 -1.23 -34.64
C THR A 469 6.24 -2.37 -34.36
N THR A 470 5.70 -3.57 -34.14
CA THR A 470 6.48 -4.79 -33.89
C THR A 470 5.83 -6.01 -34.53
N GLN A 471 6.65 -7.02 -34.81
CA GLN A 471 6.18 -8.37 -35.14
C GLN A 471 5.98 -9.17 -33.85
N VAL A 472 5.06 -10.13 -33.89
CA VAL A 472 4.84 -11.10 -32.81
C VAL A 472 5.87 -12.21 -32.94
N VAL A 473 6.66 -12.43 -31.88
CA VAL A 473 7.64 -13.53 -31.83
C VAL A 473 7.03 -14.71 -31.08
N SER A 474 6.97 -15.88 -31.71
CA SER A 474 6.62 -17.13 -31.02
C SER A 474 7.84 -17.64 -30.23
N THR A 475 7.62 -18.11 -29.00
CA THR A 475 8.68 -18.74 -28.20
C THR A 475 8.97 -20.20 -28.60
N GLY A 476 8.38 -20.68 -29.70
CA GLY A 476 8.61 -22.00 -30.29
C GLY A 476 9.83 -22.02 -31.21
N ILE A 477 10.41 -23.21 -31.43
CA ILE A 477 11.47 -23.44 -32.42
C ILE A 477 10.88 -23.35 -33.83
N ASP A 478 10.55 -22.14 -34.29
CA ASP A 478 10.00 -21.93 -35.63
C ASP A 478 11.10 -21.66 -36.68
N ASN A 479 12.37 -21.54 -36.23
CA ASN A 479 13.54 -21.26 -37.08
C ASN A 479 14.58 -22.40 -37.09
N ALA A 480 14.15 -23.66 -36.99
CA ALA A 480 15.02 -24.76 -37.41
C ALA A 480 15.00 -24.84 -38.94
N THR A 481 16.04 -24.34 -39.60
CA THR A 481 16.25 -24.56 -41.04
C THR A 481 16.47 -26.05 -41.27
N ILE A 482 15.40 -26.80 -41.58
CA ILE A 482 15.54 -28.19 -42.01
C ILE A 482 16.08 -28.16 -43.44
N ASN A 483 17.40 -28.32 -43.57
CA ASN A 483 18.05 -28.50 -44.86
C ASN A 483 17.61 -29.85 -45.45
N ASN A 484 16.60 -29.84 -46.33
CA ASN A 484 16.13 -31.00 -47.10
C ASN A 484 17.10 -31.37 -48.23
N ILE A 485 18.40 -31.45 -47.96
CA ILE A 485 19.37 -32.03 -48.91
C ILE A 485 19.30 -33.55 -48.73
N PRO A 486 18.94 -34.33 -49.76
CA PRO A 486 18.89 -35.78 -49.66
C PRO A 486 20.30 -36.35 -49.48
N THR A 487 20.73 -36.52 -48.24
CA THR A 487 22.02 -37.12 -47.89
C THR A 487 21.85 -38.60 -47.59
N GLN A 488 22.63 -39.44 -48.29
CA GLN A 488 22.76 -40.86 -47.95
C GLN A 488 23.92 -41.03 -46.96
N GLN A 489 23.70 -41.82 -45.91
CA GLN A 489 24.76 -42.22 -44.98
C GLN A 489 24.93 -43.74 -45.03
N TYR A 490 26.18 -44.19 -45.12
CA TYR A 490 26.55 -45.60 -45.19
C TYR A 490 26.97 -46.10 -43.81
N TYR A 491 26.59 -47.31 -43.46
CA TYR A 491 26.96 -47.97 -42.21
C TYR A 491 27.31 -49.43 -42.48
N SER A 492 28.22 -50.00 -41.70
CA SER A 492 28.38 -51.46 -41.62
C SER A 492 27.28 -52.09 -40.76
N VAL A 493 27.13 -53.42 -40.84
CA VAL A 493 26.07 -54.16 -40.15
C VAL A 493 26.14 -54.07 -38.61
N ASP A 494 27.31 -53.77 -38.07
CA ASP A 494 27.59 -53.49 -36.66
C ASP A 494 27.28 -52.04 -36.24
N GLY A 495 26.82 -51.20 -37.19
CA GLY A 495 26.38 -49.83 -36.92
C GLY A 495 27.46 -48.75 -37.05
N CYS A 496 28.69 -49.10 -37.44
CA CYS A 496 29.75 -48.13 -37.65
C CYS A 496 29.51 -47.32 -38.94
N ARG A 497 29.60 -45.98 -38.88
CA ARG A 497 29.42 -45.09 -40.03
C ARG A 497 30.60 -45.20 -41.00
N ARG A 498 30.30 -45.25 -42.30
CA ARG A 498 31.25 -45.34 -43.41
C ARG A 498 31.12 -44.13 -44.32
N GLN A 499 32.23 -43.74 -44.94
CA GLN A 499 32.23 -42.63 -45.90
C GLN A 499 31.69 -43.04 -47.28
N GLN A 500 31.79 -44.33 -47.63
CA GLN A 500 31.30 -44.90 -48.89
C GLN A 500 30.90 -46.36 -48.67
N LEU A 501 30.29 -47.00 -49.66
CA LEU A 501 30.00 -48.43 -49.63
C LEU A 501 31.31 -49.24 -49.71
N GLU A 502 31.45 -50.25 -48.86
CA GLU A 502 32.60 -51.17 -48.85
C GLU A 502 32.17 -52.56 -49.34
N LYS A 503 33.12 -53.41 -49.75
CA LYS A 503 32.83 -54.80 -50.16
C LYS A 503 32.18 -55.57 -49.01
N GLY A 504 31.05 -56.22 -49.28
CA GLY A 504 30.21 -56.88 -48.28
C GLY A 504 28.86 -56.18 -48.08
N LEU A 505 28.17 -56.53 -46.99
CA LEU A 505 26.82 -56.03 -46.69
C LEU A 505 26.89 -54.67 -45.98
N ASN A 506 26.25 -53.67 -46.57
CA ASN A 506 26.17 -52.30 -46.07
C ASN A 506 24.72 -51.93 -45.74
N ILE A 507 24.53 -50.96 -44.86
CA ILE A 507 23.25 -50.34 -44.52
C ILE A 507 23.30 -48.88 -45.00
N VAL A 508 22.39 -48.50 -45.91
CA VAL A 508 22.23 -47.14 -46.40
C VAL A 508 21.02 -46.50 -45.72
N LYS A 509 21.22 -45.40 -45.01
CA LYS A 509 20.15 -44.57 -44.45
C LYS A 509 19.96 -43.31 -45.28
N TYR A 510 18.71 -43.01 -45.59
CA TYR A 510 18.30 -41.80 -46.31
C TYR A 510 17.83 -40.76 -45.30
N SER A 511 17.88 -39.48 -45.69
CA SER A 511 17.43 -38.36 -44.88
C SER A 511 15.93 -38.40 -44.53
N ASP A 512 15.13 -39.15 -45.30
CA ASP A 512 13.71 -39.40 -45.03
C ASP A 512 13.46 -40.50 -43.98
N GLY A 513 14.53 -41.04 -43.37
CA GLY A 513 14.48 -42.09 -42.36
C GLY A 513 14.38 -43.52 -42.92
N THR A 514 14.23 -43.69 -44.24
CA THR A 514 14.21 -45.03 -44.85
C THR A 514 15.61 -45.65 -44.84
N THR A 515 15.65 -46.99 -44.76
CA THR A 515 16.90 -47.74 -44.70
C THR A 515 16.90 -48.90 -45.70
N LYS A 516 18.00 -49.11 -46.43
CA LYS A 516 18.19 -50.26 -47.35
C LYS A 516 19.48 -51.01 -47.03
N LYS A 517 19.46 -52.33 -47.22
CA LYS A 517 20.66 -53.17 -47.18
C LYS A 517 21.21 -53.36 -48.59
N VAL A 518 22.50 -53.13 -48.79
CA VAL A 518 23.17 -53.19 -50.10
C VAL A 518 24.38 -54.11 -49.99
N LEU A 519 24.43 -55.17 -50.81
CA LEU A 519 25.59 -56.06 -50.90
C LEU A 519 26.47 -55.62 -52.07
N VAL A 520 27.70 -55.19 -51.77
CA VAL A 520 28.72 -54.87 -52.79
C VAL A 520 29.62 -56.09 -52.93
N LYS A 521 29.69 -56.68 -54.14
CA LYS A 521 30.47 -57.89 -54.42
C LYS A 521 31.96 -57.61 -54.63
#